data_AF-A0A382QRY5-F1
#
_entry.id   AF-A0A382QRY5-F1
#
_cell.length_a   1.000
_cell.length_b   1.000
_cell.length_c   1.000
_cell.angle_alpha   90.00
_cell.angle_beta   90.00
_cell.angle_gamma   90.00
#
_symmetry.space_group_name_H-M   'P 1'
#
loop_
_entity.id
_entity.type
_entity.pdbx_description
1 polymer ?
#
loop_
_entity_poly.entity_id
_entity_poly.type
_entity_poly.pdbx_seq_one_letter_code
_entity_poly.pdbx_strand_id
1 'polypeptide(L)' 'MGADIMVTPCPLCHLNLDGFQPRAASKNKRKIELPILHLPQLIGLALGLDPQELGVQRHIVSPRKALAGLGIRM' A
#
# COMPACT_ATOMS: atom_id res chain seq x y z
N MET A 1 2.29 -6.77 -16.97
CA MET A 1 1.20 -6.58 -15.98
C MET A 1 1.57 -5.35 -15.15
N GLY A 2 0.78 -4.28 -15.21
CA GLY A 2 1.04 -3.00 -14.54
C GLY A 2 -0.02 -2.72 -13.49
N ALA A 3 0.19 -3.24 -12.28
CA ALA A 3 -0.73 -3.05 -11.16
C ALA A 3 -0.39 -1.78 -10.37
N ASP A 4 -1.40 -1.05 -9.92
CA ASP A 4 -1.23 0.17 -9.11
C ASP A 4 -1.01 -0.10 -7.62
N ILE A 5 -1.54 -1.23 -7.12
CA ILE A 5 -1.52 -1.63 -5.71
C ILE A 5 -1.44 -3.16 -5.61
N MET A 6 -0.76 -3.67 -4.58
CA MET A 6 -0.82 -5.09 -4.19
C MET A 6 -1.58 -5.23 -2.86
N VAL A 7 -2.40 -6.27 -2.73
CA VAL A 7 -3.22 -6.50 -1.54
C VAL A 7 -2.91 -7.86 -0.93
N THR A 8 -2.78 -7.91 0.40
CA THR A 8 -2.50 -9.13 1.15
C THR A 8 -3.49 -9.30 2.31
N PRO A 9 -4.06 -10.51 2.51
CA PRO A 9 -4.90 -10.80 3.66
C PRO A 9 -4.12 -11.12 4.94
N CYS A 10 -2.80 -11.30 4.84
CA CYS A 10 -1.95 -11.65 5.98
C CYS A 10 -1.24 -10.40 6.52
N PRO A 11 -1.37 -10.08 7.82
CA PRO A 11 -0.74 -8.91 8.41
C PRO A 11 0.80 -9.01 8.38
N LEU A 12 1.35 -10.21 8.56
CA LEU A 12 2.79 -10.41 8.49
C LEU A 12 3.33 -10.25 7.05
N CYS A 13 2.57 -10.70 6.05
CA CYS A 13 2.92 -10.47 4.65
C CYS A 13 2.88 -8.97 4.31
N HIS A 14 1.92 -8.22 4.85
CA HIS A 14 1.86 -6.77 4.69
C HIS A 14 3.13 -6.12 5.27
N LEU A 15 3.44 -6.40 6.53
CA LEU A 15 4.61 -5.85 7.22
C LEU A 15 5.92 -6.17 6.48
N ASN A 16 6.07 -7.40 6.01
CA ASN A 16 7.27 -7.80 5.25
C ASN A 16 7.33 -7.11 3.89
N LEU A 17 6.25 -7.15 3.11
CA LEU A 17 6.25 -6.62 1.74
C LEU A 17 6.38 -5.10 1.72
N ASP A 18 5.76 -4.37 2.65
CA ASP A 18 5.90 -2.92 2.78
C ASP A 18 7.26 -2.53 3.37
N GLY A 19 7.65 -3.16 4.48
CA GLY A 19 8.88 -2.84 5.22
C GLY A 19 10.19 -3.16 4.49
N PHE A 20 10.22 -4.22 3.68
CA PHE A 20 11.44 -4.63 2.98
C PHE A 20 11.63 -3.98 1.60
N GLN A 21 10.68 -3.19 1.07
CA GLN A 21 10.84 -2.57 -0.25
C GLN A 21 12.10 -1.69 -0.36
N PRO A 22 12.46 -0.84 0.63
CA PRO A 22 13.67 -0.03 0.52
C PRO A 22 14.94 -0.88 0.40
N ARG A 23 15.01 -1.99 1.15
CA ARG A 23 16.11 -2.94 1.09
C ARG A 23 16.15 -3.68 -0.26
N ALA A 24 14.98 -4.10 -0.76
CA ALA A 24 14.85 -4.75 -2.05
C ALA A 24 15.21 -3.79 -3.21
N ALA A 25 14.80 -2.54 -3.13
CA ALA A 25 15.10 -1.50 -4.11
C ALA A 25 16.61 -1.24 -4.20
N SER A 26 17.27 -1.12 -3.04
CA SER A 26 18.73 -0.97 -2.94
C SER A 26 19.48 -2.17 -3.53
N LYS A 27 19.12 -3.40 -3.14
CA LYS A 27 19.76 -4.63 -3.64
C LYS A 27 19.63 -4.80 -5.15
N ASN A 28 18.48 -4.45 -5.71
CA ASN A 28 18.19 -4.63 -7.14
C ASN A 28 18.56 -3.40 -7.99
N LYS A 29 19.10 -2.33 -7.38
CA LYS A 29 19.40 -1.04 -8.05
C LYS A 29 18.21 -0.52 -8.87
N ARG A 30 16.99 -0.71 -8.35
CA ARG A 30 15.74 -0.34 -9.02
C ARG A 30 14.77 0.26 -8.00
N LYS A 31 14.09 1.33 -8.39
CA LYS A 31 13.02 1.91 -7.58
C LYS A 31 11.83 0.95 -7.49
N ILE A 32 11.34 0.71 -6.28
CA ILE A 32 10.10 -0.03 -6.04
C ILE A 32 9.18 0.93 -5.30
N GLU A 33 8.02 1.24 -5.90
CA GLU A 33 7.00 2.14 -5.36
C GLU A 33 5.62 1.50 -5.50
N LEU A 34 5.52 0.22 -5.18
CA LEU A 34 4.26 -0.51 -5.24
C LEU A 34 3.62 -0.48 -3.84
N PRO A 35 2.54 0.26 -3.61
CA PRO A 35 1.90 0.29 -2.30
C PRO A 35 1.29 -1.07 -1.96
N ILE A 36 1.40 -1.46 -0.68
CA ILE A 36 0.85 -2.72 -0.16
C ILE A 36 -0.31 -2.39 0.78
N LEU A 37 -1.52 -2.83 0.46
CA LEU A 37 -2.66 -2.72 1.38
C LEU A 37 -2.91 -4.04 2.09
N HIS A 38 -3.32 -3.97 3.36
CA HIS A 38 -3.91 -5.11 4.04
C HIS A 38 -5.36 -5.25 3.55
N LEU A 39 -5.85 -6.47 3.37
CA LEU A 39 -7.19 -6.71 2.81
C LEU A 39 -8.31 -5.93 3.54
N PRO A 40 -8.39 -5.92 4.88
CA PRO A 40 -9.30 -5.04 5.61
C PRO A 40 -9.21 -3.54 5.27
N GLN A 41 -8.02 -3.01 4.97
CA GLN A 41 -7.89 -1.60 4.57
C GLN A 41 -8.55 -1.37 3.21
N LEU A 42 -8.33 -2.27 2.24
CA LEU A 42 -9.01 -2.18 0.95
C LEU A 42 -10.54 -2.25 1.11
N ILE A 43 -11.03 -3.19 1.92
CA ILE A 43 -12.48 -3.33 2.19
C ILE A 43 -13.02 -2.06 2.85
N GLY A 44 -12.33 -1.52 3.85
CA GLY A 44 -12.72 -0.28 4.52
C GLY A 44 -12.81 0.91 3.54
N LEU A 45 -11.82 1.06 2.67
CA LEU A 45 -11.83 2.09 1.62
C LEU A 45 -13.01 1.91 0.66
N ALA A 46 -13.30 0.67 0.25
CA ALA A 46 -14.44 0.35 -0.63
C ALA A 46 -15.80 0.64 0.03
N LEU A 47 -15.87 0.56 1.36
CA LEU A 47 -17.05 0.91 2.15
C LEU A 47 -17.13 2.41 2.49
N GLY A 48 -16.16 3.22 2.06
CA GLY A 48 -16.16 4.67 2.28
C GLY A 48 -15.61 5.10 3.63
N LEU A 49 -14.85 4.26 4.34
CA LEU A 49 -14.15 4.66 5.56
C LEU A 49 -12.98 5.60 5.26
N ASP A 50 -12.66 6.48 6.22
CA ASP A 50 -11.58 7.44 6.09
C ASP A 50 -10.22 6.72 6.00
N PRO A 51 -9.39 6.99 4.96
CA PRO A 51 -8.04 6.46 4.86
C PRO A 51 -7.15 6.73 6.09
N GLN A 52 -7.37 7.86 6.80
CA GLN A 52 -6.59 8.19 7.99
C GLN A 52 -6.95 7.30 9.18
N GLU A 53 -8.23 6.94 9.34
CA GLU A 53 -8.71 5.99 10.35
C GLU A 53 -8.21 4.57 10.06
N LEU A 54 -8.10 4.22 8.79
CA LEU A 54 -7.54 2.94 8.33
C LEU A 54 -6.01 2.86 8.46
N GLY A 55 -5.35 3.93 8.90
CA GLY A 55 -3.90 3.97 9.16
C GLY A 55 -3.04 3.89 7.89
N VAL A 56 -3.60 4.20 6.73
CA VAL A 56 -2.97 4.05 5.40
C VAL A 56 -1.77 5.00 5.21
N GLN A 57 -1.75 6.13 5.92
CA GLN A 57 -0.65 7.10 5.99
C GLN A 57 0.61 6.56 6.69
N ARG A 58 0.53 5.41 7.36
CA ARG A 58 1.66 4.80 8.09
C ARG A 58 2.50 3.84 7.24
N HIS A 59 2.11 3.59 5.99
CA HIS A 59 2.83 2.71 5.08
C HIS A 59 4.21 3.27 4.72
N ILE A 60 5.20 2.39 4.60
CA ILE A 60 6.56 2.72 4.17
C ILE A 60 6.56 3.21 2.73
N VAL A 61 5.79 2.54 1.87
CA VAL A 61 5.53 3.01 0.50
C VAL A 61 4.17 3.70 0.45
N SER A 62 4.19 5.01 0.21
CA SER A 62 2.97 5.83 0.23
C SER A 62 1.97 5.38 -0.85
N PRO A 63 0.71 5.04 -0.48
CA PRO A 63 -0.35 4.69 -1.42
C PRO A 63 -1.05 5.92 -2.03
N ARG A 64 -0.67 7.15 -1.64
CA ARG A 64 -1.38 8.38 -1.98
C ARG A 64 -1.64 8.54 -3.48
N LYS A 65 -0.63 8.28 -4.32
CA LYS A 65 -0.76 8.42 -5.78
C LYS A 65 -1.73 7.38 -6.37
N ALA A 66 -1.66 6.14 -5.91
CA ALA A 66 -2.53 5.07 -6.38
C ALA A 66 -3.99 5.30 -5.94
N LEU A 67 -4.19 5.72 -4.69
CA LEU A 67 -5.51 6.04 -4.13
C LEU A 67 -6.15 7.26 -4.79
N ALA A 68 -5.36 8.29 -5.12
CA ALA A 68 -5.85 9.45 -5.87
C ALA A 68 -6.39 9.06 -7.25
N GLY A 69 -5.76 8.09 -7.94
CA GLY A 69 -6.24 7.53 -9.20
C GLY A 69 -7.58 6.78 -9.08
N LEU A 70 -7.92 6.32 -7.87
CA LEU A 70 -9.19 5.67 -7.54
C LEU A 70 -10.23 6.65 -6.97
N GLY A 71 -9.96 7.95 -6.96
CA GLY A 71 -10.86 8.97 -6.41
C GLY A 71 -10.85 9.10 -4.88
N ILE A 72 -9.98 8.36 -4.20
CA ILE A 72 -9.84 8.38 -2.74
C ILE A 72 -8.87 9.51 -2.35
N ARG A 73 -9.35 10.48 -1.56
CA ARG A 73 -8.55 11.64 -1.12
C ARG A 73 -7.93 11.37 0.25
N MET A 74 -6.65 11.72 0.38
CA MET A 74 -5.84 11.60 1.60
C MET A 74 -5.06 12.89 1.87
#